data_AF-A0AAV0HKW2-F1
#
_entry.id   AF-A0AAV0HKW2-F1
#
_cell.length_a   1.000
_cell.length_b   1.000
_cell.length_c   1.000
_cell.angle_alpha   90.00
_cell.angle_beta   90.00
_cell.angle_gamma   90.00
#
_symmetry.space_group_name_H-M   'P 1'
#
loop_
_entity.id
_entity.type
_entity.pdbx_description
1 polymer ?
#
loop_
_entity_poly.entity_id
_entity_poly.type
_entity_poly.pdbx_seq_one_letter_code
_entity_poly.pdbx_strand_id
1 'polypeptide(L)' 'MFLFSGRGYWQELIESIVWAHNKLKVAPATQPRALSIIQGRVVGITHYLLAELPQYGHSS' A
#
# COMPACT_ATOMS: atom_id res chain seq x y z
N MET A 1 3.94 3.14 -7.66
CA MET A 1 4.50 3.11 -6.29
C MET A 1 4.87 1.69 -5.83
N PHE A 2 3.95 0.72 -5.84
CA PHE A 2 4.21 -0.66 -5.36
C PHE A 2 5.16 -1.53 -6.21
N LEU A 3 5.41 -1.18 -7.48
CA LEU A 3 6.34 -1.92 -8.36
C LEU A 3 7.82 -1.58 -8.12
N PHE A 4 8.13 -0.40 -7.57
CA PHE A 4 9.49 0.14 -7.51
C PHE A 4 10.00 0.37 -6.07
N SER A 5 9.14 0.22 -5.07
CA SER A 5 9.49 0.37 -3.65
C SER A 5 9.47 -0.99 -2.94
N GLY A 6 10.39 -1.20 -2.00
CA GLY A 6 10.55 -2.47 -1.28
C GLY A 6 9.74 -2.54 0.02
N ARG A 7 9.49 -3.77 0.51
CA ARG A 7 8.76 -4.01 1.78
C ARG A 7 9.44 -3.34 2.99
N GLY A 8 10.76 -3.32 3.04
CA GLY A 8 11.52 -2.77 4.18
C GLY A 8 11.20 -1.30 4.45
N TYR A 9 11.30 -0.46 3.41
CA TYR A 9 10.95 0.95 3.47
C TYR A 9 9.53 1.18 4.03
N TRP A 10 8.55 0.44 3.51
CA TRP A 10 7.17 0.55 3.97
C TRP A 10 6.97 0.07 5.41
N GLN A 11 7.71 -0.97 5.83
CA GLN A 11 7.62 -1.49 7.18
C GLN A 11 8.17 -0.49 8.21
N GLU A 12 9.32 0.14 7.93
CA GLU A 12 9.92 1.17 8.78
C GLU A 12 9.01 2.41 8.92
N LEU A 13 8.38 2.82 7.81
CA LEU A 13 7.38 3.90 7.84
C LEU A 13 6.17 3.53 8.70
N ILE A 14 5.62 2.32 8.54
CA ILE A 14 4.48 1.85 9.33
C ILE A 14 4.84 1.80 10.82
N GLU A 15 6.05 1.36 11.18
CA GLU A 15 6.51 1.34 12.57
C GLU A 15 6.60 2.74 13.18
N SER A 16 7.08 3.71 12.40
CA SER A 16 7.12 5.11 12.81
C SER A 16 5.72 5.70 13.03
N ILE A 17 4.76 5.34 12.17
CA ILE A 17 3.35 5.76 12.30
C ILE A 17 2.68 5.08 13.50
N VAL A 18 2.91 3.79 13.71
CA VAL A 18 2.37 3.04 14.86
C VAL A 18 2.92 3.62 16.17
N TRP A 19 4.19 4.01 16.20
CA TRP A 19 4.77 4.71 17.33
C TRP A 19 3.98 5.99 17.68
N ALA A 20 3.64 6.81 16.68
CA ALA A 20 2.84 8.01 16.89
C ALA A 20 1.41 7.69 17.37
N HIS A 21 0.76 6.67 16.81
CA HIS A 21 -0.58 6.23 17.25
C HIS A 21 -0.60 5.73 18.70
N ASN A 22 0.45 5.03 19.12
CA ASN A 22 0.61 4.58 20.50
C ASN A 22 0.74 5.76 21.48
N LYS A 23 1.46 6.83 21.10
CA LYS A 23 1.55 8.05 21.92
C LYS A 23 0.19 8.71 22.14
N LEU A 24 -0.67 8.66 21.13
CA LEU A 24 -2.02 9.21 21.18
C LEU A 24 -3.07 8.22 21.72
N LYS A 25 -2.68 6.99 22.08
CA LYS A 25 -3.57 5.90 22.54
C LYS A 25 -4.71 5.56 21.58
N VAL A 26 -4.49 5.78 20.28
CA VAL A 26 -5.42 5.44 19.19
C VAL A 26 -4.86 4.33 18.30
N ALA A 27 -3.93 3.54 18.82
CA ALA A 27 -3.36 2.42 18.10
C ALA A 27 -4.43 1.35 17.84
N PRO A 28 -4.49 0.78 16.63
CA PRO A 28 -5.40 -0.31 16.33
C PRO A 28 -5.02 -1.57 17.11
N ALA A 29 -6.01 -2.39 17.47
CA ALA A 29 -5.76 -3.66 18.14
C ALA A 29 -5.01 -4.68 17.26
N THR A 30 -5.16 -4.57 15.93
CA THR A 30 -4.44 -5.41 14.97
C THR A 30 -3.16 -4.72 14.53
N GLN A 31 -2.03 -5.44 14.58
CA GLN A 31 -0.74 -4.92 14.18
C GLN A 31 -0.68 -4.69 12.65
N PRO A 32 -0.50 -3.44 12.19
CA PRO A 32 -0.32 -3.17 10.77
C PRO A 32 1.07 -3.64 10.32
N ARG A 33 1.15 -4.20 9.12
CA ARG A 33 2.40 -4.63 8.49
C ARG A 33 2.42 -4.25 7.03
N ALA A 34 3.62 -4.00 6.51
CA ALA A 34 3.80 -3.85 5.07
C ALA A 34 3.45 -5.16 4.34
N LEU A 35 2.84 -5.01 3.16
CA LEU A 35 2.48 -6.10 2.26
C LEU A 35 3.68 -7.04 2.01
N SER A 36 3.40 -8.32 1.77
CA SER A 36 4.43 -9.22 1.27
C SER A 36 4.93 -8.75 -0.10
N ILE A 37 6.14 -9.16 -0.49
CA ILE A 37 6.71 -8.76 -1.79
C ILE A 37 5.80 -9.21 -2.95
N ILE A 38 5.25 -10.42 -2.86
CA ILE A 38 4.31 -10.95 -3.86
C ILE A 38 3.03 -10.13 -3.88
N GLN A 39 2.45 -9.81 -2.70
CA GLN A 39 1.26 -8.97 -2.61
C GLN A 39 1.50 -7.57 -3.19
N GLY A 40 2.63 -6.94 -2.87
CA GLY A 40 3.01 -5.64 -3.41
C GLY A 40 3.12 -5.65 -4.94
N ARG A 41 3.70 -6.72 -5.52
CA ARG A 41 3.77 -6.88 -6.97
C ARG A 41 2.40 -7.07 -7.61
N VAL A 42 1.55 -7.93 -7.03
CA VAL A 42 0.17 -8.15 -7.53
C VAL A 42 -0.60 -6.84 -7.50
N VAL A 43 -0.59 -6.12 -6.36
CA VAL A 43 -1.21 -4.81 -6.23
C VAL A 43 -0.66 -3.83 -7.28
N GLY A 44 0.66 -3.79 -7.46
CA GLY A 44 1.31 -2.93 -8.46
C GLY A 44 0.87 -3.22 -9.90
N ILE A 45 0.81 -4.49 -10.30
CA ILE A 45 0.36 -4.91 -11.63
C ILE A 45 -1.13 -4.61 -11.81
N THR A 46 -1.96 -4.95 -10.82
CA THR A 46 -3.40 -4.66 -10.87
C THR A 46 -3.66 -3.18 -11.06
N HIS A 47 -2.95 -2.30 -10.34
CA HIS A 47 -3.10 -0.85 -10.53
C HIS A 47 -2.57 -0.39 -11.89
N TYR A 48 -1.46 -0.95 -12.37
CA TYR A 48 -0.92 -0.62 -13.69
C TYR A 48 -1.92 -0.97 -14.80
N LEU A 49 -2.48 -2.18 -14.78
CA LEU A 49 -3.45 -2.64 -15.79
C LEU A 49 -4.84 -1.99 -15.65
N LEU A 50 -5.32 -1.76 -14.43
CA LEU A 50 -6.62 -1.13 -14.21
C LEU A 50 -6.61 0.38 -14.49
N ALA A 51 -5.49 1.07 -14.24
CA ALA A 51 -5.34 2.47 -14.64
C ALA A 51 -5.45 2.65 -16.16
N GLU A 52 -5.12 1.62 -16.93
CA GLU A 52 -5.28 1.59 -18.39
C GLU A 52 -6.73 1.25 -18.84
N LEU A 53 -7.64 0.85 -17.92
CA LEU A 53 -8.96 0.26 -18.28
C LEU A 53 -10.23 1.01 -17.82
N PRO A 54 -10.30 2.36 -17.83
CA PRO A 54 -11.56 2.98 -18.27
C PRO A 54 -11.35 4.27 -19.06
N GLN A 55 -10.70 4.19 -20.22
CA GLN A 55 -10.69 5.29 -21.22
C GLN A 55 -11.39 4.92 -22.54
N TYR A 56 -11.86 3.67 -22.70
CA TYR A 56 -12.50 3.19 -23.93
C TYR A 56 -14.05 3.21 -23.91
N GLY A 57 -14.67 3.87 -22.94
CA GLY A 57 -16.12 3.84 -22.73
C GLY A 57 -16.84 5.19 -22.78
N HIS A 58 -16.21 6.25 -23.30
CA HIS A 58 -16.83 7.57 -23.34
C HIS A 58 -16.51 8.31 -24.64
N SER A 59 -16.94 7.74 -25.76
CA SER A 59 -17.11 8.47 -27.02
C SER A 59 -18.50 8.15 -27.57
N SER A 60 -19.49 8.84 -26.99
CA SER A 60 -20.82 9.03 -27.58
C SER A 60 -20.74 10.10 -28.66
#